data_AF-A0AAE3PP65-F1
#
_entry.id   AF-A0AAE3PP65-F1
#
_cell.length_a   1.000
_cell.length_b   1.000
_cell.length_c   1.000
_cell.angle_alpha   90.00
_cell.angle_beta   90.00
_cell.angle_gamma   90.00
#
_symmetry.space_group_name_H-M   'P 1'
#
loop_
_entity.id
_entity.type
_entity.pdbx_description
1 polymer ?
#
loop_
_entity_poly.entity_id
_entity_poly.type
_entity_poly.pdbx_seq_one_letter_code
_entity_poly.pdbx_strand_id
1 'polypeptide(L)'
;MSTLQRDPSDRVQILDDTGHVREDATAPDLDDEAFVSMYREMRLARHFDERAVSLQRQGRMGTYPPLSGQEGAQIGSVYALDDEDWLFPSYREHGSMLVRGLSLRQTLLYWMGHEEGNLRDSGTNIFSVAVPIATQIPHATGAAWASKLQDESKAFLC
;
A
#
# COMPACT_ATOMS: atom_id res chain seq x y z
N MET A 1 -5.32 -23.40 12.53
CA MET A 1 -6.37 -22.45 12.98
C MET A 1 -6.47 -21.40 11.90
N SER A 2 -7.61 -21.31 11.20
CA SER A 2 -7.75 -20.35 10.09
C SER A 2 -7.72 -18.92 10.66
N THR A 3 -7.11 -17.97 9.96
CA THR A 3 -7.14 -16.54 10.30
C THR A 3 -8.57 -15.99 10.49
N LEU A 4 -9.57 -16.69 9.94
CA LEU A 4 -11.00 -16.37 10.06
C LEU A 4 -11.65 -16.76 11.41
N GLN A 5 -10.92 -17.43 12.31
CA GLN A 5 -11.46 -17.93 13.59
C GLN A 5 -10.94 -17.16 14.82
N ARG A 6 -10.23 -16.05 14.63
CA ARG A 6 -9.78 -15.20 15.73
C ARG A 6 -10.92 -14.33 16.27
N ASP A 7 -10.95 -14.15 17.58
CA ASP A 7 -11.79 -13.13 18.20
C ASP A 7 -11.36 -11.74 17.70
N PRO A 8 -12.27 -10.86 17.24
CA PRO A 8 -11.91 -9.51 16.79
C PRO A 8 -11.18 -8.65 17.84
N SER A 9 -11.27 -9.00 19.12
CA SER A 9 -10.52 -8.38 20.21
C SER A 9 -9.09 -8.92 20.36
N ASP A 10 -8.77 -10.08 19.79
CA ASP A 10 -7.41 -10.64 19.71
C ASP A 10 -6.61 -9.95 18.60
N ARG A 11 -6.31 -8.66 18.83
CA ARG A 11 -5.54 -7.82 17.90
C ARG A 11 -4.06 -7.76 18.31
N VAL A 12 -3.18 -7.84 17.31
CA VAL A 12 -1.78 -7.48 17.49
C VAL A 12 -1.70 -5.95 17.51
N GLN A 13 -1.21 -5.38 18.60
CA GLN A 13 -1.08 -3.94 18.79
C GLN A 13 0.23 -3.61 19.50
N ILE A 14 1.10 -2.83 18.83
CA ILE A 14 2.40 -2.40 19.36
C ILE A 14 2.28 -1.05 20.08
N LEU A 15 1.61 -0.07 19.45
CA LEU A 15 1.42 1.27 20.01
C LEU A 15 0.01 1.43 20.59
N ASP A 16 -0.09 2.10 21.74
CA ASP A 16 -1.37 2.60 22.25
C ASP A 16 -1.87 3.84 21.49
N ASP A 17 -3.04 4.35 21.86
CA ASP A 17 -3.68 5.52 21.22
C ASP A 17 -2.98 6.85 21.53
N THR A 18 -2.05 6.85 22.49
CA THR A 18 -1.20 8.00 22.83
C THR A 18 0.18 7.92 22.16
N GLY A 19 0.48 6.82 21.46
CA GLY A 19 1.73 6.61 20.73
C GLY A 19 2.84 5.97 21.55
N HIS A 20 2.56 5.43 22.74
CA HIS A 20 3.55 4.69 23.52
C HIS A 20 3.55 3.20 23.16
N VAL A 21 4.72 2.57 23.23
CA VAL A 21 4.84 1.12 23.08
C VAL A 21 4.18 0.45 24.28
N ARG A 22 3.27 -0.50 24.02
CA ARG A 22 2.59 -1.27 25.07
C ARG A 22 3.59 -2.17 25.81
N GLU A 23 3.39 -2.35 27.11
CA GLU A 23 4.28 -3.16 27.96
C GLU A 23 4.44 -4.62 27.49
N ASP A 24 3.40 -5.18 26.87
CA ASP A 24 3.33 -6.54 26.33
C ASP A 24 3.75 -6.64 24.85
N ALA A 25 4.28 -5.57 24.26
CA ALA A 25 4.66 -5.51 22.87
C ALA A 25 6.15 -5.23 22.66
N THR A 26 6.68 -5.77 21.57
CA THR A 26 8.04 -5.47 21.11
C THR A 26 7.96 -4.54 19.91
N ALA A 27 8.63 -3.39 20.00
CA ALA A 27 8.79 -2.50 18.85
C ALA A 27 9.66 -3.16 17.77
N PRO A 28 9.41 -2.90 16.48
CA PRO A 28 10.28 -3.40 15.42
C PRO A 28 11.68 -2.79 15.54
N ASP A 29 12.69 -3.57 15.18
CA ASP A 29 14.09 -3.13 15.15
C ASP A 29 14.34 -2.27 13.92
N LEU A 30 13.91 -1.01 14.00
CA LEU A 30 14.06 0.02 12.97
C LEU A 30 14.76 1.23 13.61
N ASP A 31 15.57 1.91 12.81
CA ASP A 31 16.19 3.16 13.25
C ASP A 31 15.20 4.34 13.22
N ASP A 32 15.58 5.43 13.89
CA ASP A 32 14.77 6.65 13.94
C ASP A 32 14.52 7.22 12.53
N GLU A 33 15.45 7.03 11.59
CA GLU A 33 15.32 7.51 10.22
C GLU A 33 14.21 6.79 9.46
N ALA A 34 14.09 5.47 9.61
CA ALA A 34 13.01 4.67 9.06
C ALA A 34 11.66 5.13 9.63
N PHE A 35 11.55 5.30 10.95
CA PHE A 35 10.31 5.79 11.56
C PHE A 35 9.90 7.18 11.06
N VAL A 36 10.87 8.09 10.96
CA VAL A 36 10.62 9.44 10.42
C VAL A 36 10.21 9.37 8.94
N SER A 37 10.79 8.48 8.16
CA SER A 37 10.46 8.29 6.74
C SER A 37 9.03 7.77 6.56
N MET A 38 8.64 6.75 7.31
CA MET A 38 7.26 6.25 7.35
C MET A 38 6.27 7.38 7.71
N TYR A 39 6.61 8.21 8.71
CA TYR A 39 5.76 9.34 9.09
C TYR A 39 5.65 10.39 7.99
N ARG A 40 6.76 10.74 7.31
CA ARG A 40 6.75 11.68 6.19
C ARG A 40 5.86 11.18 5.05
N GLU A 41 5.95 9.91 4.71
CA GLU A 41 5.12 9.29 3.68
C GLU A 41 3.65 9.26 4.09
N MET A 42 3.33 8.97 5.35
CA MET A 42 1.93 9.01 5.84
C MET A 42 1.35 10.41 5.68
N ARG A 43 2.14 11.45 6.00
CA ARG A 43 1.73 12.84 5.83
C ARG A 43 1.60 13.24 4.37
N LEU A 44 2.52 12.78 3.51
CA LEU A 44 2.47 13.03 2.08
C LEU A 44 1.25 12.37 1.42
N ALA A 45 0.99 11.10 1.75
CA ALA A 45 -0.18 10.36 1.28
C ALA A 45 -1.49 11.04 1.71
N ARG A 46 -1.60 11.46 2.98
CA ARG A 46 -2.75 12.23 3.46
C ARG A 46 -2.93 13.54 2.69
N HIS A 47 -1.85 14.30 2.51
CA HIS A 47 -1.93 15.57 1.79
C HIS A 47 -2.34 15.38 0.33
N PHE A 48 -1.81 14.35 -0.33
CA PHE A 48 -2.20 13.98 -1.68
C PHE A 48 -3.69 13.64 -1.75
N ASP A 49 -4.19 12.82 -0.82
CA ASP A 49 -5.59 12.40 -0.73
C ASP A 49 -6.53 13.60 -0.62
N GLU A 50 -6.24 14.53 0.29
CA GLU A 50 -7.01 15.77 0.46
C GLU A 50 -7.07 16.61 -0.83
N ARG A 51 -5.96 16.69 -1.56
CA ARG A 51 -5.89 17.43 -2.83
C ARG A 51 -6.64 16.73 -3.94
N ALA A 52 -6.52 15.41 -4.06
CA ALA A 52 -7.23 14.62 -5.06
C ALA A 52 -8.74 14.66 -4.83
N VAL A 53 -9.20 14.54 -3.58
CA VAL A 53 -10.61 14.76 -3.21
C VAL A 53 -11.08 16.16 -3.57
N SER A 54 -10.27 17.19 -3.31
CA SER A 54 -10.60 18.56 -3.70
C SER A 54 -10.73 18.70 -5.23
N LEU A 55 -9.84 18.09 -6.01
CA LEU A 55 -9.90 18.12 -7.48
C LEU A 55 -11.15 17.40 -8.00
N GLN A 56 -11.46 16.24 -7.42
CA GLN A 56 -12.65 15.45 -7.75
C GLN A 56 -13.94 16.26 -7.50
N ARG A 57 -14.04 16.92 -6.34
CA ARG A 57 -15.20 17.77 -5.99
C ARG A 57 -15.35 19.00 -6.87
N GLN A 58 -14.26 19.47 -7.49
CA GLN A 58 -14.27 20.56 -8.46
C GLN A 58 -14.59 20.09 -9.89
N GLY A 59 -14.81 18.79 -10.11
CA GLY A 59 -15.01 18.21 -11.44
C GLY A 59 -13.75 18.17 -12.31
N ARG A 60 -12.57 18.32 -11.70
CA ARG A 60 -11.26 18.31 -12.39
C ARG A 60 -10.63 16.93 -12.45
N MET A 61 -11.23 15.94 -11.80
CA MET A 61 -10.88 14.53 -11.78
C MET A 61 -12.18 13.73 -11.77
N GLY A 62 -12.20 12.57 -12.42
CA GLY A 62 -13.39 11.73 -12.53
C GLY A 62 -13.73 11.04 -11.20
N THR A 63 -13.42 9.75 -11.11
CA THR A 63 -13.56 8.99 -9.85
C THR A 63 -12.25 9.08 -9.08
N TYR A 64 -12.33 9.17 -7.75
CA TYR A 64 -11.16 9.07 -6.88
C TYR A 64 -11.55 8.34 -5.58
N PRO A 65 -10.88 7.25 -5.19
CA PRO A 65 -11.14 6.53 -3.95
C PRO A 65 -10.23 7.06 -2.81
N PRO A 66 -10.79 7.74 -1.81
CA PRO A 66 -9.98 8.29 -0.73
C PRO A 66 -9.33 7.21 0.13
N LEU A 67 -8.09 7.43 0.56
CA LEU A 67 -7.32 6.54 1.45
C LEU A 67 -7.30 7.00 2.91
N SER A 68 -7.83 8.18 3.23
CA SER A 68 -7.77 8.78 4.56
C SER A 68 -8.14 7.80 5.68
N GLY A 69 -7.23 7.61 6.64
CA GLY A 69 -7.42 6.69 7.77
C GLY A 69 -6.78 5.31 7.56
N GLN A 70 -6.21 5.04 6.39
CA GLN A 70 -5.52 3.79 6.08
C GLN A 70 -4.02 3.97 5.83
N GLU A 71 -3.45 5.14 6.12
CA GLU A 71 -2.03 5.46 5.83
C GLU A 71 -1.08 4.48 6.52
N GLY A 72 -1.30 4.20 7.81
CA GLY A 72 -0.47 3.27 8.57
C GLY A 72 -0.53 1.84 8.03
N ALA A 73 -1.71 1.39 7.59
CA ALA A 73 -1.87 0.06 6.99
C ALA A 73 -1.15 -0.02 5.62
N GLN A 74 -1.21 1.05 4.83
CA GLN A 74 -0.60 1.08 3.49
C GLN A 74 0.93 1.20 3.54
N ILE A 75 1.46 2.10 4.37
CA ILE A 75 2.90 2.36 4.45
C ILE A 75 3.60 1.31 5.29
N GLY A 76 3.03 0.95 6.45
CA GLY A 76 3.60 -0.07 7.33
C GLY A 76 3.73 -1.44 6.67
N SER A 77 2.76 -1.84 5.86
CA SER A 77 2.83 -3.13 5.14
C SER A 77 3.91 -3.15 4.06
N VAL A 78 4.17 -2.03 3.40
CA VAL A 78 5.19 -1.94 2.34
C VAL A 78 6.60 -1.87 2.90
N TYR A 79 6.80 -1.25 4.07
CA TYR A 79 8.12 -1.23 4.74
C TYR A 79 8.59 -2.63 5.16
N ALA A 80 7.69 -3.60 5.23
CA ALA A 80 8.02 -4.99 5.53
C ALA A 80 8.42 -5.81 4.29
N LEU A 81 8.38 -5.21 3.09
CA LEU A 81 8.74 -5.86 1.83
C LEU A 81 10.19 -5.60 1.46
N ASP A 82 10.84 -6.60 0.88
CA ASP A 82 12.14 -6.44 0.23
C ASP A 82 11.98 -5.75 -1.15
N ASP A 83 13.09 -5.26 -1.71
CA ASP A 83 13.11 -4.58 -3.01
C ASP A 83 12.55 -5.47 -4.14
N GLU A 84 12.85 -6.77 -4.10
CA GLU A 84 12.42 -7.74 -5.11
C GLU A 84 10.96 -8.20 -4.98
N ASP A 85 10.29 -7.86 -3.87
CA ASP A 85 8.93 -8.28 -3.60
C ASP A 85 7.91 -7.53 -4.47
N TRP A 86 6.75 -8.15 -4.67
CA TRP A 86 5.71 -7.58 -5.51
C TRP A 86 4.51 -7.06 -4.72
N LEU A 87 4.02 -5.89 -5.12
CA LEU A 87 2.76 -5.32 -4.66
C LEU A 87 1.66 -5.56 -5.69
N PHE A 88 0.55 -6.16 -5.28
CA PHE A 88 -0.67 -6.38 -6.05
C PHE A 88 -1.80 -5.49 -5.49
N PRO A 89 -1.84 -4.21 -5.87
CA PRO A 89 -2.80 -3.27 -5.28
C PRO A 89 -4.22 -3.53 -5.81
N SER A 90 -5.21 -3.16 -5.01
CA SER A 90 -6.53 -2.84 -5.53
C SER A 90 -6.53 -1.38 -6.02
N TYR A 91 -7.66 -0.68 -5.89
CA TYR A 91 -7.78 0.69 -6.35
C TYR A 91 -7.51 1.75 -5.27
N ARG A 92 -7.23 1.40 -4.01
CA ARG A 92 -7.13 2.40 -2.92
C ARG A 92 -5.72 2.52 -2.32
N GLU A 93 -4.79 1.68 -2.72
CA GLU A 93 -3.46 1.55 -2.12
C GLU A 93 -2.46 2.60 -2.65
N HIS A 94 -2.87 3.87 -2.75
CA HIS A 94 -2.02 4.95 -3.31
C HIS A 94 -0.78 5.22 -2.46
N GLY A 95 -0.88 5.14 -1.13
CA GLY A 95 0.25 5.28 -0.23
C GLY A 95 1.26 4.14 -0.43
N SER A 96 0.79 2.89 -0.52
CA SER A 96 1.65 1.73 -0.78
C SER A 96 2.40 1.86 -2.12
N MET A 97 1.70 2.28 -3.17
CA MET A 97 2.31 2.49 -4.49
C MET A 97 3.33 3.64 -4.48
N LEU A 98 3.08 4.72 -3.73
CA LEU A 98 4.04 5.81 -3.55
C LEU A 98 5.36 5.30 -2.96
N VAL A 99 5.29 4.49 -1.89
CA VAL A 99 6.49 3.93 -1.25
C VAL A 99 7.22 2.98 -2.19
N ARG A 100 6.51 2.19 -2.99
CA ARG A 100 7.09 1.31 -4.04
C ARG A 100 7.60 2.07 -5.29
N GLY A 101 7.64 3.41 -5.25
CA GLY A 101 8.25 4.24 -6.29
C GLY A 101 7.30 4.73 -7.39
N LEU A 102 5.99 4.48 -7.29
CA LEU A 102 5.04 5.05 -8.24
C LEU A 102 4.87 6.55 -7.97
N SER A 103 5.14 7.37 -8.98
CA SER A 103 5.01 8.82 -8.81
C SER A 103 3.56 9.26 -8.55
N LEU A 104 3.39 10.29 -7.72
CA LEU A 104 2.07 10.91 -7.50
C LEU A 104 1.47 11.47 -8.80
N ARG A 105 2.32 11.92 -9.74
CA ARG A 105 1.88 12.35 -11.10
C ARG A 105 1.14 11.22 -11.80
N GLN A 106 1.71 10.02 -11.78
CA GLN A 106 1.15 8.85 -12.46
C GLN A 106 -0.15 8.39 -11.81
N THR A 107 -0.23 8.45 -10.48
CA THR A 107 -1.49 8.24 -9.74
C THR A 107 -2.56 9.25 -10.16
N LEU A 108 -2.22 10.55 -10.29
CA LEU A 108 -3.16 11.56 -10.78
C LEU A 108 -3.60 11.27 -12.22
N LEU A 109 -2.67 10.94 -13.12
CA LEU A 109 -2.98 10.63 -14.52
C LEU A 109 -3.94 9.46 -14.63
N TYR A 110 -3.73 8.40 -13.84
CA TYR A 110 -4.63 7.24 -13.79
C TYR A 110 -6.07 7.67 -13.46
N TRP A 111 -6.25 8.43 -12.37
CA TRP A 111 -7.59 8.88 -11.93
C TRP A 111 -8.19 9.99 -12.79
N MET A 112 -7.38 10.71 -13.56
CA MET A 112 -7.86 11.63 -14.60
C MET A 112 -8.21 10.92 -15.91
N GLY A 113 -8.04 9.59 -16.00
CA GLY A 113 -8.37 8.80 -17.18
C GLY A 113 -7.37 8.99 -18.33
N HIS A 114 -6.12 9.33 -18.02
CA HIS A 114 -5.07 9.51 -19.01
C HIS A 114 -4.26 8.21 -19.15
N GLU A 115 -4.05 7.75 -20.39
CA GLU A 115 -3.38 6.46 -20.67
C GLU A 115 -1.96 6.36 -20.10
N GLU A 116 -1.21 7.45 -20.06
CA GLU A 116 0.11 7.48 -19.38
C GLU A 116 0.04 7.05 -17.90
N GLY A 117 -1.11 7.20 -17.24
CA GLY A 117 -1.30 6.73 -15.86
C GLY A 117 -1.28 5.20 -15.71
N ASN A 118 -1.49 4.46 -16.81
CA ASN A 118 -1.42 3.00 -16.85
C ASN A 118 -0.02 2.47 -17.11
N LEU A 119 0.90 3.31 -17.59
CA LEU A 119 2.29 2.91 -17.75
C LEU A 119 2.88 2.52 -16.39
N ARG A 120 3.89 1.67 -16.38
CA ARG A 120 4.70 1.36 -15.20
C ARG A 120 6.15 1.45 -15.60
N ASP A 121 6.95 2.10 -14.76
CA ASP A 121 8.37 2.23 -15.03
C ASP A 121 9.02 0.85 -14.93
N SER A 122 9.88 0.54 -15.90
CA SER A 122 10.69 -0.67 -15.88
C SER A 122 11.56 -0.66 -14.63
N GLY A 123 11.22 -1.51 -13.65
CA GLY A 123 11.90 -1.58 -12.36
C GLY A 123 10.99 -1.40 -11.14
N THR A 124 9.70 -1.05 -11.32
CA THR A 124 8.73 -1.07 -10.21
C THR A 124 8.03 -2.42 -10.14
N ASN A 125 8.18 -3.15 -9.03
CA ASN A 125 7.49 -4.42 -8.78
C ASN A 125 6.06 -4.16 -8.26
N ILE A 126 5.27 -3.43 -9.06
CA ILE A 126 3.88 -3.08 -8.77
C ILE A 126 3.00 -3.62 -9.89
N PHE A 127 2.10 -4.53 -9.55
CA PHE A 127 1.12 -5.06 -10.50
C PHE A 127 0.10 -4.00 -10.91
N SER A 128 -0.56 -4.23 -12.05
CA SER A 128 -1.54 -3.30 -12.60
C SER A 128 -2.72 -3.07 -11.64
N VAL A 129 -3.09 -1.81 -11.45
CA VAL A 129 -4.26 -1.43 -10.66
C VAL A 129 -5.53 -1.76 -11.44
N ALA A 130 -6.48 -2.44 -10.79
CA ALA A 130 -7.77 -2.79 -11.36
C ALA A 130 -8.90 -2.42 -10.39
N VAL A 131 -9.97 -1.81 -10.93
CA VAL A 131 -11.17 -1.45 -10.16
C VAL A 131 -12.01 -2.68 -9.75
N PRO A 132 -12.17 -3.73 -10.59
CA PRO A 132 -12.90 -4.94 -10.18
C PRO A 132 -12.27 -5.62 -8.96
N ILE A 133 -13.04 -5.67 -7.87
CA ILE A 133 -12.59 -6.17 -6.57
C ILE A 133 -12.21 -7.65 -6.67
N ALA A 134 -11.13 -8.01 -5.96
CA ALA A 134 -10.62 -9.36 -5.79
C ALA A 134 -9.99 -10.00 -7.04
N THR A 135 -9.93 -9.30 -8.19
CA THR A 135 -9.25 -9.83 -9.38
C THR A 135 -7.75 -9.96 -9.19
N GLN A 136 -7.15 -9.13 -8.35
CA GLN A 136 -5.72 -9.16 -8.05
C GLN A 136 -5.30 -10.38 -7.20
N ILE A 137 -6.22 -10.98 -6.43
CA ILE A 137 -5.95 -12.14 -5.54
C ILE A 137 -5.46 -13.37 -6.33
N PRO A 138 -6.17 -13.86 -7.36
CA PRO A 138 -5.68 -15.00 -8.15
C PRO A 138 -4.40 -14.66 -8.93
N HIS A 139 -4.21 -13.40 -9.35
CA HIS A 139 -2.97 -12.98 -10.01
C HIS A 139 -1.76 -13.03 -9.06
N ALA A 140 -1.90 -12.49 -7.84
CA ALA A 140 -0.86 -12.56 -6.81
C ALA A 140 -0.55 -14.02 -6.45
N THR A 141 -1.59 -14.85 -6.29
CA THR A 141 -1.42 -16.28 -5.99
C THR A 141 -0.65 -17.01 -7.10
N GLY A 142 -1.00 -16.75 -8.37
CA GLY A 142 -0.32 -17.34 -9.51
C GLY A 142 1.14 -16.89 -9.63
N ALA A 143 1.39 -15.59 -9.41
CA ALA A 143 2.75 -15.04 -9.43
C ALA A 143 3.63 -15.62 -8.31
N ALA A 144 3.10 -15.70 -7.08
CA ALA A 144 3.77 -16.34 -5.95
C ALA A 144 4.07 -17.82 -6.22
N TRP A 145 3.13 -18.55 -6.82
CA TRP A 145 3.34 -19.94 -7.18
C TRP A 145 4.41 -20.11 -8.26
N ALA A 146 4.43 -19.24 -9.28
CA ALA A 146 5.46 -19.26 -10.31
C ALA A 146 6.85 -18.97 -9.72
N SER A 147 6.96 -17.99 -8.83
CA SER A 147 8.20 -17.64 -8.12
C SER A 147 8.72 -18.82 -7.29
N LYS A 148 7.83 -19.50 -6.57
CA LYS A 148 8.15 -20.74 -5.84
C LYS A 148 8.66 -21.86 -6.76
N LEU A 149 8.08 -22.04 -7.95
CA LEU A 149 8.52 -23.06 -8.92
C LEU A 149 9.88 -22.72 -9.55
N GLN A 150 10.32 -21.47 -9.47
CA GLN A 150 11.62 -21.00 -9.94
C GLN A 150 12.66 -20.94 -8.81
N ASP A 151 12.34 -21.46 -7.62
CA ASP A 151 13.18 -21.42 -6.41
C ASP A 151 13.61 -19.99 -6.03
N GLU A 152 12.76 -19.00 -6.32
CA GLU A 152 12.96 -17.61 -5.89
C GLU A 152 12.47 -17.40 -4.45
N SER A 153 13.11 -16.47 -3.75
CA SER A 153 12.72 -16.07 -2.39
C SER A 153 12.12 -14.65 -2.41
N LYS A 154 10.91 -14.52 -2.96
CA LYS A 154 10.17 -13.25 -3.06
C LYS A 154 8.80 -13.37 -2.40
N ALA A 155 8.34 -12.29 -1.78
CA ALA A 155 6.98 -12.12 -1.29
C ALA A 155 6.08 -11.39 -2.30
N PHE A 156 4.79 -11.66 -2.21
CA PHE A 156 3.74 -11.13 -3.10
C PHE A 156 2.60 -10.61 -2.23
N LEU A 157 2.61 -9.30 -1.94
CA LEU A 157 1.63 -8.62 -1.10
C LEU A 157 0.38 -8.28 -1.91
N CYS A 158 -0.79 -8.70 -1.43
CA CYS A 158 -2.09 -8.51 -2.06
C CYS A 158 -3.14 -8.03 -1.05
#